data_AF-A0A960TRM4-F1
#
_entry.id   AF-A0A960TRM4-F1
#
_cell.length_a   1.000
_cell.length_b   1.000
_cell.length_c   1.000
_cell.angle_alpha   90.00
_cell.angle_beta   90.00
_cell.angle_gamma   90.00
#
_symmetry.space_group_name_H-M   'P 1'
#
loop_
_entity.id
_entity.type
_entity.pdbx_description
1 polymer ?
#
loop_
_entity_poly.entity_id
_entity_poly.type
_entity_poly.pdbx_seq_one_letter_code
_entity_poly.pdbx_strand_id
1 'polypeptide(L)'
;MRRRLPLVVPVLLVLLAGCGEEIRHDAPLTVGGLRQAESVAGLSFTDAERDLMLDELRDQRDQLRALRAMDLPSDVVPGLGFGPRPGGGSPPADGRGPRWRDAGDVRRPA
;
A
#
# COMPACT_ATOMS: atom_id res chain seq x y z
N MET A 1 6.00 -1.06 -55.87
CA MET A 1 6.21 -0.63 -54.46
C MET A 1 5.76 -1.75 -53.54
N ARG A 2 6.70 -2.41 -52.83
CA ARG A 2 6.46 -3.63 -52.05
C ARG A 2 5.59 -3.29 -50.83
N ARG A 3 4.38 -3.88 -50.75
CA ARG A 3 3.44 -3.79 -49.62
C ARG A 3 4.14 -4.26 -48.34
N ARG A 4 4.69 -3.34 -47.53
CA ARG A 4 5.25 -3.60 -46.19
C ARG A 4 4.17 -3.74 -45.09
N LEU A 5 2.91 -3.93 -45.49
CA LEU A 5 1.74 -3.92 -44.61
C LEU A 5 1.38 -5.23 -43.88
N PRO A 6 1.97 -6.43 -44.11
CA PRO A 6 1.44 -7.65 -43.48
C PRO A 6 1.82 -7.80 -41.99
N LEU A 7 2.81 -7.05 -41.50
CA LEU A 7 3.29 -7.18 -40.11
C LEU A 7 2.76 -6.07 -39.17
N VAL A 8 2.21 -4.98 -39.71
CA VAL A 8 1.67 -3.86 -38.90
C VAL A 8 0.31 -4.21 -38.29
N VAL A 9 -0.52 -4.95 -39.02
CA VAL A 9 -1.87 -5.36 -38.57
C VAL A 9 -1.84 -6.26 -37.32
N PRO A 10 -1.04 -7.33 -37.23
CA PRO A 10 -1.00 -8.16 -36.02
C PRO A 10 -0.40 -7.42 -34.82
N VAL A 11 0.59 -6.55 -35.03
CA VAL A 11 1.19 -5.72 -33.97
C VAL A 11 0.18 -4.72 -33.40
N LEU A 12 -0.62 -4.09 -34.25
CA LEU A 12 -1.69 -3.18 -33.84
C LEU A 12 -2.80 -3.91 -33.06
N LEU A 13 -3.12 -5.15 -33.45
CA LEU A 13 -4.14 -5.98 -32.79
C LEU A 13 -3.71 -6.42 -31.38
N VAL A 14 -2.43 -6.73 -31.19
CA VAL A 14 -1.85 -7.06 -29.87
C VAL A 14 -1.81 -5.83 -28.95
N LEU A 15 -1.54 -4.64 -29.49
CA LEU A 15 -1.57 -3.38 -28.73
C LEU A 15 -2.99 -3.00 -28.27
N LEU A 16 -4.02 -3.32 -29.06
CA LEU A 16 -5.43 -3.03 -28.72
C LEU A 16 -6.06 -4.09 -27.80
N ALA A 17 -5.59 -5.34 -27.87
CA ALA A 17 -6.07 -6.46 -27.06
C ALA A 17 -5.21 -6.71 -25.81
N GLY A 18 -4.52 -5.69 -25.31
CA GLY A 18 -3.74 -5.80 -24.08
C GLY A 18 -4.62 -6.32 -22.94
N CYS A 19 -4.24 -7.46 -22.35
CA CYS A 19 -4.79 -7.95 -21.09
C CYS A 19 -4.31 -7.03 -19.95
N GLY A 20 -4.91 -5.86 -19.84
CA GLY A 20 -4.81 -5.05 -18.62
C GLY A 20 -5.72 -5.66 -17.57
N GLU A 21 -5.17 -6.16 -16.48
CA GLU A 21 -5.95 -6.46 -15.28
C GLU A 21 -6.44 -5.11 -14.72
N GLU A 22 -7.70 -4.78 -14.96
CA GLU A 22 -8.31 -3.57 -14.42
C GLU A 22 -8.45 -3.74 -12.90
N ILE A 23 -7.82 -2.86 -12.13
CA ILE A 23 -7.99 -2.83 -10.67
C ILE A 23 -9.40 -2.30 -10.38
N ARG A 24 -10.37 -3.21 -10.33
CA ARG A 24 -11.74 -2.86 -9.93
C ARG A 24 -11.78 -2.56 -8.45
N HIS A 25 -12.19 -1.34 -8.10
CA HIS A 25 -12.32 -0.89 -6.70
C HIS A 25 -13.28 -1.74 -5.85
N ASP A 26 -14.19 -2.48 -6.48
CA ASP A 26 -15.20 -3.32 -5.80
C ASP A 26 -15.12 -4.80 -6.18
N ALA A 27 -13.92 -5.30 -6.49
CA ALA A 27 -13.74 -6.73 -6.70
C ALA A 27 -14.24 -7.54 -5.48
N PRO A 28 -15.02 -8.63 -5.71
CA PRO A 28 -15.42 -9.52 -4.62
C PRO A 28 -14.22 -10.09 -3.87
N LEU A 29 -14.36 -10.25 -2.56
CA LEU A 29 -13.38 -10.97 -1.76
C LEU A 29 -13.43 -12.45 -2.12
N THR A 30 -12.27 -13.02 -2.42
CA THR A 30 -12.10 -14.43 -2.83
C THR A 30 -11.02 -15.10 -2.01
N VAL A 31 -11.10 -16.43 -1.88
CA VAL A 31 -10.07 -17.25 -1.24
C VAL A 31 -8.69 -17.03 -1.87
N GLY A 32 -8.64 -16.87 -3.20
CA GLY A 32 -7.39 -16.55 -3.91
C GLY A 32 -6.77 -15.23 -3.48
N GLY A 33 -7.60 -14.20 -3.28
CA GLY A 33 -7.17 -12.90 -2.74
C GLY A 33 -6.67 -12.99 -1.29
N LEU A 34 -7.35 -13.78 -0.45
CA LEU A 34 -6.90 -14.05 0.93
C LEU A 34 -5.53 -14.72 0.95
N ARG A 35 -5.30 -15.72 0.10
CA ARG A 35 -4.00 -16.40 -0.01
C ARG A 35 -2.86 -15.44 -0.39
N GLN A 36 -3.14 -14.43 -1.22
CA GLN A 36 -2.16 -13.39 -1.54
C GLN A 36 -1.92 -12.46 -0.35
N ALA A 37 -2.98 -12.05 0.36
CA ALA A 37 -2.89 -11.20 1.54
C ALA A 37 -2.12 -11.88 2.69
N GLU A 38 -2.29 -13.19 2.86
CA GLU A 38 -1.54 -14.02 3.81
C GLU A 38 -0.02 -13.90 3.61
N SER A 39 0.43 -13.98 2.36
CA SER A 39 1.85 -13.83 2.01
C SER A 39 2.39 -12.46 2.41
N VAL A 40 1.61 -11.40 2.17
CA VAL A 40 1.97 -10.02 2.57
C VAL A 40 1.98 -9.88 4.10
N ALA A 41 1.05 -10.52 4.79
CA ALA A 41 0.94 -10.48 6.24
C ALA A 41 1.92 -11.41 6.97
N GLY A 42 2.58 -12.33 6.26
CA GLY A 42 3.42 -13.38 6.88
C GLY A 42 2.62 -14.39 7.69
N LEU A 43 1.36 -14.63 7.33
CA LEU A 43 0.45 -15.56 7.99
C LEU A 43 0.16 -16.77 7.10
N SER A 44 -0.35 -17.86 7.70
CA SER A 44 -0.74 -19.08 6.98
C SER A 44 -2.06 -19.60 7.53
N PHE A 45 -3.02 -19.83 6.64
CA PHE A 45 -4.30 -20.46 6.97
C PHE A 45 -4.55 -21.71 6.10
N THR A 46 -5.41 -22.59 6.59
CA THR A 46 -6.00 -23.69 5.82
C THR A 46 -7.11 -23.17 4.92
N ASP A 47 -7.50 -23.95 3.91
CA ASP A 47 -8.60 -23.55 3.03
C ASP A 47 -9.93 -23.39 3.80
N ALA A 48 -10.18 -24.25 4.80
CA ALA A 48 -11.37 -24.15 5.65
C ALA A 48 -11.38 -22.88 6.52
N GLU A 49 -10.22 -22.46 7.05
CA GLU A 49 -10.12 -21.21 7.81
C GLU A 49 -10.36 -19.99 6.91
N ARG A 50 -9.84 -19.98 5.68
CA ARG A 50 -10.10 -18.90 4.71
C ARG A 50 -11.58 -18.79 4.37
N ASP A 51 -12.25 -19.91 4.16
CA ASP A 51 -13.67 -19.92 3.86
C ASP A 51 -14.50 -19.35 5.01
N LEU A 52 -14.16 -19.69 6.26
CA LEU A 52 -14.79 -19.12 7.45
C LEU A 52 -14.56 -17.61 7.60
N MET A 53 -13.41 -17.10 7.16
CA MET A 53 -13.08 -15.67 7.23
C MET A 53 -13.85 -14.81 6.23
N LEU A 54 -14.31 -15.38 5.11
CA LEU A 54 -14.84 -14.58 4.00
C LEU A 54 -16.04 -13.72 4.39
N ASP A 55 -16.95 -14.25 5.20
CA ASP A 55 -18.16 -13.53 5.58
C ASP A 55 -17.84 -12.35 6.52
N GLU A 56 -17.06 -12.59 7.56
CA GLU A 56 -16.60 -11.53 8.48
C GLU A 56 -15.79 -10.46 7.73
N LEU A 57 -14.90 -10.84 6.81
CA LEU A 57 -14.12 -9.87 6.03
C LEU A 57 -14.98 -9.01 5.10
N ARG A 58 -16.12 -9.52 4.62
CA ARG A 58 -17.08 -8.72 3.83
C ARG A 58 -17.72 -7.66 4.70
N ASP A 59 -18.15 -8.03 5.91
CA ASP A 59 -18.76 -7.10 6.85
C ASP A 59 -17.76 -6.02 7.29
N GLN A 60 -16.52 -6.40 7.61
CA GLN A 60 -15.44 -5.47 7.96
C GLN A 60 -15.11 -4.50 6.81
N ARG A 61 -15.09 -4.98 5.57
CA ARG A 61 -14.88 -4.13 4.39
C ARG A 61 -16.01 -3.11 4.25
N ASP A 62 -17.25 -3.51 4.49
CA ASP A 62 -18.40 -2.64 4.35
C ASP A 62 -18.45 -1.59 5.48
N GLN A 63 -18.05 -1.95 6.70
CA GLN A 63 -17.81 -0.99 7.78
C GLN A 63 -16.69 0.02 7.43
N LEU A 64 -15.58 -0.45 6.86
CA LEU A 64 -14.49 0.43 6.43
C LEU A 64 -14.93 1.38 5.32
N ARG A 65 -15.77 0.92 4.39
CA ARG A 65 -16.38 1.77 3.35
C ARG A 65 -17.27 2.85 3.96
N ALA A 66 -18.09 2.51 4.96
CA ALA A 66 -18.92 3.48 5.66
C ALA A 66 -18.07 4.57 6.34
N LEU A 67 -16.95 4.20 6.96
CA LEU A 67 -15.99 5.15 7.54
C LEU A 67 -15.34 6.05 6.47
N ARG A 68 -14.94 5.47 5.33
CA ARG A 68 -14.31 6.21 4.22
C ARG A 68 -15.27 7.07 3.41
N ALA A 69 -16.57 6.82 3.51
CA ALA A 69 -17.61 7.64 2.87
C ALA A 69 -17.89 8.94 3.64
N MET A 70 -17.37 9.07 4.87
CA MET A 70 -17.47 10.32 5.63
C MET A 70 -16.62 11.41 4.98
N ASP A 71 -17.19 12.60 4.81
CA ASP A 71 -16.44 13.76 4.32
C ASP A 71 -15.47 14.24 5.41
N LEU A 72 -14.18 13.97 5.20
CA LEU A 72 -13.12 14.36 6.11
C LEU A 72 -12.28 15.46 5.45
N PRO A 73 -12.46 16.73 5.84
CA PRO A 73 -11.70 17.80 5.23
C PRO A 73 -10.21 17.68 5.58
N SER A 74 -9.35 18.06 4.64
CA SER A 74 -7.90 17.81 4.71
C SER A 74 -7.16 18.64 5.77
N ASP A 75 -7.84 19.58 6.42
CA ASP A 75 -7.36 20.36 7.55
C ASP A 75 -7.52 19.63 8.89
N VAL A 76 -8.27 18.53 8.92
CA VAL A 76 -8.41 17.69 10.11
C VAL A 76 -7.15 16.87 10.33
N VAL A 77 -6.42 17.21 11.39
CA VAL A 77 -5.22 16.49 11.79
C VAL A 77 -5.57 15.10 12.36
N PRO A 78 -4.66 14.10 12.22
CA PRO A 78 -4.84 12.82 12.89
C PRO A 78 -5.00 12.99 14.41
N GLY A 79 -5.87 12.19 15.03
CA GLY A 79 -6.11 12.25 16.48
C GLY A 79 -4.89 11.91 17.34
N LEU A 80 -3.86 11.31 16.75
CA LEU A 80 -2.57 11.04 17.40
C LEU A 80 -1.44 11.70 16.61
N GLY A 81 -0.66 12.54 17.28
CA GLY A 81 0.55 13.15 16.75
C GLY A 81 1.80 12.46 17.31
N PHE A 82 2.83 12.29 16.47
CA PHE A 82 4.12 11.82 16.94
C PHE A 82 4.94 12.97 17.54
N GLY A 83 5.32 12.83 18.81
CA GLY A 83 6.30 13.69 19.47
C GLY A 83 7.65 12.98 19.54
N PRO A 84 8.71 13.44 18.85
CA PRO A 84 10.01 12.75 18.82
C PRO A 84 10.78 12.79 20.15
N ARG A 85 10.27 13.50 21.16
CA ARG A 85 10.95 13.73 22.44
C ARG A 85 10.57 12.64 23.45
N PRO A 86 11.55 11.93 24.04
CA PRO A 86 11.29 10.95 25.08
C PRO A 86 10.50 11.59 26.24
N GLY A 87 9.37 10.98 26.62
CA GLY A 87 8.56 11.40 27.77
C GLY A 87 7.92 12.79 27.67
N GLY A 88 7.84 13.40 26.48
CA GLY A 88 7.23 14.72 26.32
C GLY A 88 8.03 15.87 26.94
N GLY A 89 9.30 15.66 27.28
CA GLY A 89 10.16 16.67 27.90
C GLY A 89 10.31 17.94 27.05
N SER A 90 10.56 19.07 27.71
CA SER A 90 10.92 20.33 27.03
C SER A 90 12.39 20.30 26.61
N PRO A 91 12.76 20.89 25.45
CA PRO A 91 14.15 21.04 25.09
C PRO A 91 14.91 21.87 26.14
N PRO A 92 16.23 21.66 26.32
CA PRO A 92 17.05 22.52 27.16
C PRO A 92 16.94 23.97 26.69
N ALA A 93 16.63 24.89 27.61
CA ALA A 93 16.44 26.31 27.30
C ALA A 93 17.76 27.05 27.05
N ASP A 94 18.91 26.37 27.17
CA ASP A 94 20.24 26.95 27.12
C ASP A 94 20.73 27.27 25.69
N GLY A 95 19.93 27.00 24.67
CA GLY A 95 20.25 27.30 23.27
C GLY A 95 21.45 26.52 22.72
N ARG A 96 21.95 25.49 23.44
CA ARG A 96 23.03 24.66 22.93
C ARG A 96 22.49 23.79 21.80
N GLY A 97 23.01 24.02 20.59
CA GLY A 97 22.74 23.18 19.44
C GLY A 97 23.14 21.71 19.70
N PRO A 98 22.62 20.77 18.90
CA PRO A 98 23.01 19.37 19.02
C PRO A 98 24.53 19.22 18.92
N ARG A 99 25.13 18.52 19.90
CA ARG A 99 26.55 18.16 19.84
C ARG A 99 26.70 16.95 18.94
N TRP A 100 26.88 17.20 17.65
CA TRP A 100 27.24 16.17 16.69
C TRP A 100 28.58 15.54 17.08
N ARG A 101 28.69 14.22 16.96
CA ARG A 101 29.98 13.53 16.98
C ARG A 101 30.58 13.61 15.58
N ASP A 102 31.90 13.66 15.48
CA ASP A 102 32.56 13.54 14.17
C ASP A 102 32.17 12.22 13.53
N ALA A 103 31.87 12.26 12.22
CA ALA A 103 31.38 11.10 11.48
C ALA A 103 32.36 9.91 11.50
N GLY A 104 33.63 10.13 11.84
CA GLY A 104 34.70 9.13 11.69
C GLY A 104 35.08 8.94 10.22
N ASP A 105 35.97 7.99 9.95
CA ASP A 105 36.32 7.59 8.58
C ASP A 105 35.24 6.64 8.02
N VAL A 106 34.12 7.22 7.57
CA VAL A 106 33.03 6.48 6.93
C VAL A 106 33.26 6.43 5.43
N ARG A 107 33.55 5.23 4.90
CA ARG A 107 33.58 5.01 3.44
C ARG A 107 32.20 4.62 2.95
N ARG A 108 31.81 5.13 1.78
CA ARG A 108 30.59 4.67 1.09
C ARG A 108 30.78 3.19 0.70
N PRO A 109 29.79 2.32 0.94
CA PRO A 109 29.77 0.99 0.35
C PRO A 109 29.94 1.10 -1.17
N ALA A 110 30.69 0.16 -1.75
CA ALA A 110 30.87 0.05 -3.20
C ALA A 110 29.56 -0.28 -3.91
#